data_AF-A0A8C4R9I2-F1
#
_entry.id   AF-A0A8C4R9I2-F1
#
_cell.length_a   1.000
_cell.length_b   1.000
_cell.length_c   1.000
_cell.angle_alpha   90.00
_cell.angle_beta   90.00
_cell.angle_gamma   90.00
#
_symmetry.space_group_name_H-M   'P 1'
#
loop_
_entity.id
_entity.type
_entity.pdbx_description
1 polymer ?
#
loop_
_entity_poly.entity_id
_entity_poly.type
_entity_poly.pdbx_seq_one_letter_code
_entity_poly.pdbx_strand_id
1 'polypeptide(L)'
;YQKLQKERKVTRKKKTFFFFISPSPRLFHASQQCPAPVPRLPETGGKVRHGIIPEEFFQYLYPVTGVTGPYVLGLGLMTMLLSKEYYIINSETMSALGTLAVIVYVIKKYGHKVTEFIDESNDKEQWRVDGRKCIFDAKRNNVAMILESNMRERQLMVFNEVKRRLDYHVELEKLKRHLEQEHLIKWVESNVIKSITPQQEKESISSCIMQLKSLAQRSRAAV
;
A
#
# COMPACT_ATOMS: atom_id res chain seq x y z
N TYR A 1 -31.99 36.27 24.69
CA TYR A 1 -31.19 36.16 23.45
C TYR A 1 -29.88 35.37 23.59
N GLN A 2 -29.01 35.64 24.58
CA GLN A 2 -27.74 34.88 24.70
C GLN A 2 -27.91 33.37 25.01
N LYS A 3 -28.95 32.98 25.76
CA LYS A 3 -29.25 31.57 26.07
C LYS A 3 -29.61 30.75 24.82
N LEU A 4 -30.41 31.33 23.92
CA LEU A 4 -30.82 30.71 22.64
C LEU A 4 -29.66 30.58 21.62
N GLN A 5 -28.67 31.47 21.69
CA GLN A 5 -27.44 31.38 20.90
C GLN A 5 -26.54 30.24 21.41
N LYS A 6 -26.48 30.05 22.74
CA LYS A 6 -25.71 28.98 23.38
C LYS A 6 -26.30 27.61 23.06
N GLU A 7 -27.63 27.48 23.12
CA GLU A 7 -28.31 26.25 22.71
C GLU A 7 -28.10 25.96 21.23
N ARG A 8 -28.34 26.91 20.31
CA ARG A 8 -28.11 26.71 18.88
C ARG A 8 -26.68 26.30 18.54
N LYS A 9 -25.66 26.79 19.25
CA LYS A 9 -24.26 26.36 19.08
C LYS A 9 -24.02 24.93 19.58
N VAL A 10 -24.64 24.51 20.69
CA VAL A 10 -24.58 23.13 21.19
C VAL A 10 -25.34 22.18 20.27
N THR A 11 -26.52 22.55 19.76
CA THR A 11 -27.27 21.76 18.78
C THR A 11 -26.54 21.69 17.44
N ARG A 12 -25.87 22.76 16.98
CA ARG A 12 -24.99 22.72 15.79
C ARG A 12 -23.80 21.81 15.99
N LYS A 13 -23.12 21.87 17.15
CA LYS A 13 -22.01 20.97 17.49
C LYS A 13 -22.44 19.51 17.58
N LYS A 14 -23.60 19.21 18.19
CA LYS A 14 -24.17 17.86 18.21
C LYS A 14 -24.59 17.39 16.82
N LYS A 15 -25.20 18.26 15.99
CA LYS A 15 -25.51 17.95 14.58
C LYS A 15 -24.27 17.70 13.74
N THR A 16 -23.20 18.49 13.91
CA THR A 16 -21.91 18.27 13.20
C THR A 16 -21.19 17.02 13.68
N PHE A 17 -21.27 16.69 14.98
CA PHE A 17 -20.73 15.46 15.53
C PHE A 17 -21.49 14.22 15.02
N PHE A 18 -22.82 14.31 14.89
CA PHE A 18 -23.65 13.23 14.34
C PHE A 18 -23.52 13.08 12.82
N PHE A 19 -23.23 14.16 12.09
CA PHE A 19 -23.01 14.14 10.64
C PHE A 19 -21.63 13.56 10.25
N PHE A 20 -20.65 13.56 11.17
CA PHE A 20 -19.33 12.99 10.93
C PHE A 20 -19.24 11.48 11.14
N ILE A 21 -20.29 10.85 11.69
CA ILE A 21 -20.49 9.40 11.73
C ILE A 21 -21.28 8.96 10.47
N SER A 22 -21.11 9.67 9.36
CA SER A 22 -21.58 9.20 8.06
C SER A 22 -20.81 7.93 7.69
N PRO A 23 -21.48 6.87 7.23
CA PRO A 23 -20.78 5.67 6.78
C PRO A 23 -19.81 6.09 5.68
N SER A 24 -18.61 5.51 5.73
CA SER A 24 -17.59 5.65 4.69
C SER A 24 -18.22 5.70 3.31
N PRO A 25 -17.68 6.48 2.36
CA PRO A 25 -18.08 6.32 0.98
C PRO A 25 -17.93 4.84 0.68
N ARG A 26 -19.06 4.17 0.43
CA ARG A 26 -19.07 2.83 -0.13
C ARG A 26 -18.33 3.02 -1.43
N LEU A 27 -17.03 2.72 -1.43
CA LEU A 27 -16.25 2.59 -2.64
C LEU A 27 -17.04 1.57 -3.42
N PHE A 28 -17.76 2.07 -4.42
CA PHE A 28 -18.43 1.26 -5.40
C PHE A 28 -17.45 0.16 -5.73
N HIS A 29 -17.89 -1.07 -5.46
CA HIS A 29 -17.22 -2.26 -5.93
C HIS A 29 -17.38 -2.19 -7.45
N ALA A 30 -16.60 -1.33 -8.09
CA ALA A 30 -16.34 -1.40 -9.51
C ALA A 30 -15.64 -2.74 -9.62
N SER A 31 -16.43 -3.77 -9.90
CA SER A 31 -15.95 -5.03 -10.41
C SER A 31 -15.09 -4.65 -11.61
N GLN A 32 -13.79 -4.49 -11.36
CA GLN A 32 -12.81 -4.49 -12.41
C GLN A 32 -12.95 -5.88 -13.01
N GLN A 33 -13.80 -6.00 -14.03
CA GLN A 33 -13.66 -7.03 -15.03
C GLN A 33 -12.35 -6.71 -15.75
N CYS A 34 -11.23 -6.99 -15.07
CA CYS A 34 -9.99 -7.23 -15.76
C CYS A 34 -10.26 -8.48 -16.59
N PRO A 35 -10.18 -8.41 -17.93
CA PRO A 35 -10.11 -9.61 -18.74
C PRO A 35 -9.07 -10.53 -18.09
N ALA A 36 -9.40 -11.80 -17.90
CA ALA A 36 -8.49 -12.75 -17.29
C ALA A 36 -7.13 -12.65 -18.00
N PRO A 37 -6.01 -12.58 -17.25
CA PRO A 37 -4.70 -12.46 -17.87
C PRO A 37 -4.53 -13.63 -18.83
N VAL A 38 -4.38 -13.31 -20.12
CA VAL A 38 -4.16 -14.33 -21.14
C VAL A 38 -2.83 -15.04 -20.81
N PRO A 39 -2.78 -16.39 -20.90
CA PRO A 39 -1.54 -17.11 -20.68
C PRO A 39 -0.49 -16.61 -21.67
N ARG A 40 0.76 -16.51 -21.21
CA ARG A 40 1.87 -16.13 -22.09
C ARG A 40 2.02 -17.20 -23.17
N LEU A 41 2.22 -16.77 -24.41
CA LEU A 41 2.52 -17.70 -25.51
C LEU A 41 3.83 -18.44 -25.18
N PRO A 42 3.95 -19.71 -25.55
CA PRO A 42 5.20 -20.46 -25.39
C PRO A 42 6.33 -19.77 -26.18
N GLU A 43 7.50 -19.63 -25.55
CA GLU A 43 8.68 -18.93 -26.08
C GLU A 43 9.24 -19.55 -27.36
N THR A 44 9.04 -20.87 -27.56
CA THR A 44 9.55 -21.60 -28.73
C THR A 44 8.45 -22.41 -29.39
N GLY A 45 8.34 -22.24 -30.71
CA GLY A 45 7.45 -23.05 -31.55
C GLY A 45 7.97 -24.47 -31.75
N GLY A 46 7.10 -25.35 -32.27
CA GLY A 46 7.49 -26.70 -32.67
C GLY A 46 8.59 -26.69 -33.73
N LYS A 47 9.56 -27.61 -33.59
CA LYS A 47 10.69 -27.70 -34.52
C LYS A 47 10.20 -28.16 -35.90
N VAL A 48 10.66 -27.49 -36.97
CA VAL A 48 10.33 -27.81 -38.36
C VAL A 48 11.60 -28.17 -39.12
N ARG A 49 11.59 -29.29 -39.85
CA ARG A 49 12.65 -29.67 -40.77
C ARG A 49 12.33 -29.18 -42.19
N HIS A 50 13.35 -28.68 -42.88
CA HIS A 50 13.27 -28.22 -44.27
C HIS A 50 12.25 -27.09 -44.52
N GLY A 51 11.86 -26.37 -43.47
CA GLY A 51 10.97 -25.19 -43.55
C GLY A 51 9.48 -25.50 -43.65
N ILE A 52 9.08 -26.71 -44.04
CA ILE A 52 7.66 -27.06 -44.28
C ILE A 52 7.19 -28.22 -43.40
N ILE A 53 8.05 -29.18 -43.09
CA ILE A 53 7.63 -30.45 -42.50
C ILE A 53 7.93 -30.45 -40.99
N PRO A 54 6.92 -30.57 -40.11
CA PRO A 54 7.13 -30.53 -38.66
C PRO A 54 7.91 -31.77 -38.19
N GLU A 55 8.71 -31.61 -37.12
CA GLU A 55 9.45 -32.72 -36.51
C GLU A 55 8.50 -33.84 -36.05
N GLU A 56 7.27 -33.50 -35.65
CA GLU A 56 6.25 -34.46 -35.24
C GLU A 56 5.95 -35.52 -36.31
N PHE A 57 6.01 -35.14 -37.60
CA PHE A 57 5.83 -36.08 -38.71
C PHE A 57 6.97 -37.09 -38.79
N PHE A 58 8.21 -36.65 -38.54
CA PHE A 58 9.37 -37.53 -38.49
C PHE A 58 9.30 -38.44 -37.25
N GLN A 59 8.91 -37.89 -36.11
CA GLN A 59 8.77 -38.61 -34.86
C GLN A 59 7.75 -39.75 -34.95
N TYR A 60 6.66 -39.54 -35.69
CA TYR A 60 5.66 -40.57 -35.97
C TYR A 60 6.23 -41.75 -36.77
N LEU A 61 7.16 -41.49 -37.71
CA LEU A 61 7.70 -42.50 -38.63
C LEU A 61 8.98 -43.19 -38.12
N TYR A 62 9.72 -42.55 -37.21
CA TYR A 62 10.93 -43.12 -36.60
C TYR A 62 10.75 -44.51 -35.97
N PRO A 63 9.68 -44.83 -35.21
CA PRO A 63 9.57 -46.16 -34.60
C PRO A 63 9.46 -47.30 -35.61
N VAL A 64 8.98 -47.02 -36.84
CA VAL A 64 8.76 -48.07 -37.86
C VAL A 64 9.88 -48.09 -38.89
N THR A 65 10.38 -46.92 -39.28
CA THR A 65 11.24 -46.78 -40.47
C THR A 65 12.60 -46.16 -40.18
N GLY A 66 12.86 -45.79 -38.91
CA GLY A 66 14.09 -45.11 -38.52
C GLY A 66 14.24 -43.72 -39.14
N VAL A 67 15.42 -43.13 -38.99
CA VAL A 67 15.66 -41.73 -39.40
C VAL A 67 15.60 -41.52 -40.92
N THR A 68 15.90 -42.57 -41.69
CA THR A 68 15.90 -42.52 -43.16
C THR A 68 14.49 -42.66 -43.76
N GLY A 69 13.53 -43.22 -43.02
CA GLY A 69 12.19 -43.51 -43.52
C GLY A 69 11.46 -42.32 -44.15
N PRO A 70 11.33 -41.16 -43.46
CA PRO A 70 10.67 -39.99 -44.02
C PRO A 70 11.32 -39.48 -45.32
N TYR A 71 12.64 -39.60 -45.44
CA TYR A 71 13.39 -39.16 -46.62
C TYR A 71 13.17 -40.11 -47.80
N VAL A 72 13.19 -41.42 -47.55
CA VAL A 72 12.89 -42.43 -48.58
C VAL A 72 11.43 -42.32 -49.03
N LEU A 73 10.51 -42.04 -48.11
CA LEU A 73 9.11 -41.77 -48.41
C LEU A 73 8.95 -40.51 -49.28
N GLY A 74 9.63 -39.42 -48.93
CA GLY A 74 9.59 -38.18 -49.72
C GLY A 74 10.13 -38.36 -51.13
N LEU A 75 11.29 -39.03 -51.28
CA LEU A 75 11.87 -39.31 -52.59
C LEU A 75 11.00 -40.29 -53.40
N GLY A 76 10.48 -41.34 -52.77
CA GLY A 76 9.59 -42.31 -53.41
C GLY A 76 8.29 -41.67 -53.90
N LEU A 77 7.69 -40.76 -53.12
CA LEU A 77 6.49 -40.02 -53.52
C LEU A 77 6.79 -39.10 -54.71
N MET A 78 7.94 -38.41 -54.72
CA MET A 78 8.34 -37.57 -55.86
C MET A 78 8.56 -38.38 -57.14
N THR A 79 9.26 -39.50 -57.08
CA THR A 79 9.45 -40.39 -58.24
C THR A 79 8.13 -41.02 -58.70
N MET A 80 7.22 -41.35 -57.77
CA MET A 80 5.89 -41.85 -58.11
C MET A 80 5.06 -40.81 -58.87
N LEU A 81 5.06 -39.54 -58.42
CA LEU A 81 4.32 -38.46 -59.08
C LEU A 81 4.80 -38.22 -60.52
N LEU A 82 6.11 -38.32 -60.76
CA LEU A 82 6.71 -38.22 -62.08
C LEU A 82 6.37 -39.43 -62.96
N SER A 83 6.47 -40.65 -62.40
CA SER A 83 6.21 -41.89 -63.16
C SER A 83 4.73 -42.11 -63.49
N LYS A 84 3.81 -41.54 -62.71
CA LYS A 84 2.36 -41.59 -62.93
C LYS A 84 1.83 -40.38 -63.70
N GLU A 85 2.71 -39.52 -64.22
CA GLU A 85 2.38 -38.28 -64.97
C GLU A 85 1.44 -37.30 -64.22
N TYR A 86 1.30 -37.43 -62.89
CA TYR A 86 0.56 -36.44 -62.09
C TYR A 86 1.27 -35.08 -62.05
N TYR A 87 2.58 -35.05 -62.32
CA TYR A 87 3.36 -33.83 -62.43
C TYR A 87 3.93 -33.67 -63.85
N ILE A 88 3.22 -32.90 -64.68
CA ILE A 88 3.62 -32.61 -66.07
C ILE A 88 4.68 -31.51 -66.06
N ILE A 89 5.82 -31.75 -66.71
CA ILE A 89 6.92 -30.79 -66.80
C ILE A 89 6.60 -29.77 -67.89
N ASN A 90 5.94 -28.68 -67.49
CA ASN A 90 5.63 -27.54 -68.35
C ASN A 90 6.60 -26.38 -68.10
N SER A 91 6.54 -25.35 -68.96
CA SER A 91 7.29 -24.10 -68.75
C SER A 91 6.95 -23.41 -67.42
N GLU A 92 5.70 -23.54 -66.96
CA GLU A 92 5.24 -23.07 -65.63
C GLU A 92 5.94 -23.80 -64.48
N THR A 93 6.26 -25.08 -64.65
CA THR A 93 6.98 -25.88 -63.65
C THR A 93 8.42 -25.40 -63.48
N MET A 94 9.07 -25.03 -64.59
CA MET A 94 10.43 -24.49 -64.58
C MET A 94 10.47 -23.09 -63.97
N SER A 95 9.48 -22.23 -64.26
CA SER A 95 9.39 -20.92 -63.62
C SER A 95 9.10 -21.03 -62.12
N ALA A 96 8.22 -21.96 -61.70
CA ALA A 96 7.92 -22.21 -60.28
C ALA A 96 9.17 -22.64 -59.48
N LEU A 97 10.03 -23.49 -60.05
CA LEU A 97 11.30 -23.89 -59.43
C LEU A 97 12.26 -22.70 -59.27
N GLY A 98 12.34 -21.83 -60.28
CA GLY A 98 13.10 -20.59 -60.22
C GLY A 98 12.60 -19.64 -59.14
N THR A 99 11.27 -19.44 -59.05
CA THR A 99 10.65 -18.62 -57.99
C THR A 99 10.91 -19.20 -56.59
N LEU A 100 10.82 -20.53 -56.42
CA LEU A 100 11.11 -21.19 -55.14
C LEU A 100 12.56 -21.00 -54.70
N ALA A 101 13.52 -21.09 -55.63
CA ALA A 101 14.94 -20.84 -55.33
C ALA A 101 15.18 -19.40 -54.86
N VAL A 102 14.53 -18.41 -55.48
CA VAL A 102 14.59 -17.01 -55.05
C VAL A 102 13.97 -16.82 -53.68
N ILE A 103 12.83 -17.44 -53.40
CA ILE A 103 12.18 -17.38 -52.07
C ILE A 103 13.10 -17.95 -50.99
N VAL A 104 13.72 -19.12 -51.21
CA VAL A 104 14.68 -19.72 -50.27
C VAL A 104 15.89 -18.80 -50.06
N TYR A 105 16.39 -18.15 -51.11
CA TYR A 105 17.48 -17.19 -51.00
C TYR A 105 17.09 -15.97 -50.15
N VAL A 106 15.90 -15.41 -50.37
CA VAL A 106 15.38 -14.27 -49.59
C VAL A 106 15.22 -14.64 -48.12
N ILE A 107 14.61 -15.80 -47.82
CA ILE A 107 14.44 -16.27 -46.43
C ILE A 107 15.79 -16.46 -45.74
N LYS A 108 16.77 -17.08 -46.42
CA LYS A 108 18.12 -17.28 -45.84
C LYS A 108 18.88 -15.96 -45.63
N LYS A 109 18.68 -14.97 -46.50
CA LYS A 109 19.41 -13.70 -46.45
C LYS A 109 18.78 -12.67 -45.51
N TYR A 110 17.45 -12.58 -45.49
CA TYR A 110 16.70 -11.58 -44.75
C TYR A 110 16.03 -12.13 -43.49
N GLY A 111 16.03 -13.46 -43.29
CA GLY A 111 15.39 -14.12 -42.14
C GLY A 111 15.84 -13.53 -40.81
N HIS A 112 17.15 -13.39 -40.59
CA HIS A 112 17.69 -12.84 -39.33
C HIS A 112 17.22 -11.40 -39.05
N LYS A 113 17.15 -10.56 -40.09
CA LYS A 113 16.70 -9.16 -39.94
C LYS A 113 15.22 -9.08 -39.61
N VAL A 114 14.42 -9.96 -40.20
CA VAL A 114 12.97 -10.02 -39.96
C VAL A 114 12.67 -10.56 -38.56
N THR A 115 13.39 -11.59 -38.10
CA THR A 115 13.23 -12.13 -36.74
C THR A 115 13.56 -11.08 -35.68
N GLU A 116 14.70 -10.40 -35.81
CA GLU A 116 15.12 -9.35 -34.87
C GLU A 116 14.11 -8.19 -34.81
N PHE A 117 13.56 -7.78 -35.95
CA PHE A 117 12.52 -6.73 -36.01
C PHE A 117 11.19 -7.16 -35.36
N ILE A 118 10.79 -8.43 -35.55
CA ILE A 118 9.58 -8.99 -34.94
C ILE A 118 9.77 -9.09 -33.42
N ASP A 119 10.92 -9.57 -32.97
CA ASP A 119 11.25 -9.72 -31.55
C ASP A 119 11.26 -8.35 -30.84
N GLU A 120 11.90 -7.34 -31.43
CA GLU A 120 11.90 -5.97 -30.89
C GLU A 120 10.48 -5.38 -30.77
N SER A 121 9.61 -5.67 -31.74
CA SER A 121 8.22 -5.21 -31.72
C SER A 121 7.40 -5.92 -30.65
N ASN A 122 7.57 -7.23 -30.52
CA ASN A 122 6.92 -8.04 -29.49
C ASN A 122 7.36 -7.63 -28.07
N ASP A 123 8.66 -7.41 -27.87
CA ASP A 123 9.20 -6.97 -26.58
C ASP A 123 8.62 -5.62 -26.14
N LYS A 124 8.48 -4.67 -27.06
CA LYS A 124 7.84 -3.37 -26.79
C LYS A 124 6.37 -3.54 -26.39
N GLU A 125 5.63 -4.43 -27.05
CA GLU A 125 4.24 -4.69 -26.67
C GLU A 125 4.13 -5.39 -25.33
N GLN A 126 5.01 -6.35 -25.05
CA GLN A 126 5.08 -7.05 -23.77
C GLN A 126 5.39 -6.07 -22.63
N TRP A 127 6.35 -5.17 -22.82
CA TRP A 127 6.65 -4.10 -21.87
C TRP A 127 5.43 -3.20 -21.61
N ARG A 128 4.65 -2.88 -22.65
CA ARG A 128 3.41 -2.09 -22.50
C ARG A 128 2.33 -2.86 -21.74
N VAL A 129 2.21 -4.17 -21.96
CA VAL A 129 1.26 -5.04 -21.24
C VAL A 129 1.65 -5.13 -19.76
N ASP A 130 2.90 -5.42 -19.46
CA ASP A 130 3.41 -5.54 -18.09
C ASP A 130 3.33 -4.18 -17.35
N GLY A 131 3.63 -3.07 -18.04
CA GLY A 131 3.47 -1.73 -17.48
C GLY A 131 2.02 -1.40 -17.09
N ARG A 132 1.02 -1.85 -17.87
CA ARG A 132 -0.40 -1.69 -17.50
C ARG A 132 -0.72 -2.39 -16.18
N LYS A 133 -0.19 -3.60 -15.97
CA LYS A 133 -0.40 -4.36 -14.72
C LYS A 133 0.11 -3.56 -13.51
N CYS A 134 1.32 -3.00 -13.58
CA CYS A 134 1.89 -2.15 -12.54
C CYS A 134 1.00 -0.95 -12.21
N ILE A 135 0.42 -0.29 -13.22
CA ILE A 135 -0.48 0.86 -13.00
C ILE A 135 -1.77 0.44 -12.28
N PHE A 136 -2.36 -0.71 -12.65
CA PHE A 136 -3.56 -1.21 -11.98
C PHE A 136 -3.27 -1.63 -10.54
N ASP A 137 -2.14 -2.28 -10.29
CA ASP A 137 -1.72 -2.67 -8.95
C ASP A 137 -1.46 -1.43 -8.07
N ALA A 138 -0.78 -0.40 -8.60
CA ALA A 138 -0.58 0.87 -7.90
C ALA A 138 -1.91 1.56 -7.55
N LYS A 139 -2.88 1.58 -8.48
CA LYS A 139 -4.22 2.12 -8.21
C LYS A 139 -4.96 1.34 -7.11
N ARG A 140 -4.90 0.00 -7.14
CA ARG A 140 -5.50 -0.85 -6.10
C ARG A 140 -4.87 -0.56 -4.73
N ASN A 141 -3.55 -0.48 -4.66
CA ASN A 141 -2.82 -0.18 -3.42
C ASN A 141 -3.13 1.22 -2.89
N ASN A 142 -3.24 2.23 -3.76
CA ASN A 142 -3.64 3.58 -3.35
C ASN A 142 -5.03 3.62 -2.71
N VAL A 143 -6.01 2.91 -3.28
CA VAL A 143 -7.36 2.83 -2.70
C VAL A 143 -7.34 2.14 -1.34
N ALA A 144 -6.61 1.02 -1.21
CA ALA A 144 -6.45 0.33 0.07
C ALA A 144 -5.81 1.24 1.13
N MET A 145 -4.77 1.98 0.76
CA MET A 145 -4.10 2.93 1.64
C MET A 145 -5.02 4.05 2.11
N ILE A 146 -5.84 4.63 1.22
CA ILE A 146 -6.82 5.65 1.57
C ILE A 146 -7.84 5.10 2.57
N LEU A 147 -8.32 3.88 2.38
CA LEU A 147 -9.25 3.22 3.30
C LEU A 147 -8.63 3.04 4.69
N GLU A 148 -7.38 2.58 4.77
CA GLU A 148 -6.66 2.45 6.04
C GLU A 148 -6.44 3.80 6.72
N SER A 149 -6.06 4.83 5.96
CA SER A 149 -5.87 6.18 6.48
C SER A 149 -7.15 6.73 7.12
N ASN A 150 -8.28 6.61 6.42
CA ASN A 150 -9.59 7.01 6.94
C ASN A 150 -9.99 6.25 8.21
N MET A 151 -9.69 4.95 8.28
CA MET A 151 -9.96 4.15 9.47
C MET A 151 -9.15 4.65 10.68
N ARG A 152 -7.84 4.89 10.50
CA ARG A 152 -6.97 5.40 11.57
C ARG A 152 -7.40 6.80 12.03
N GLU A 153 -7.76 7.68 11.10
CA GLU A 153 -8.24 9.03 11.42
C GLU A 153 -9.48 9.01 12.31
N ARG A 154 -10.46 8.15 11.99
CA ARG A 154 -11.69 8.02 12.79
C ARG A 154 -11.43 7.47 14.18
N GLN A 155 -10.57 6.46 14.30
CA GLN A 155 -10.16 5.92 15.59
C GLN A 155 -9.46 6.98 16.44
N LEU A 156 -8.56 7.77 15.82
CA LEU A 156 -7.86 8.87 16.47
C LEU A 156 -8.83 9.96 16.94
N MET A 157 -9.85 10.29 16.14
CA MET A 157 -10.85 11.28 16.49
C MET A 157 -11.64 10.85 17.74
N VAL A 158 -12.08 9.59 17.78
CA VAL A 158 -12.78 9.02 18.96
C VAL A 158 -11.86 8.99 20.18
N PHE A 159 -10.60 8.56 20.01
CA PHE A 159 -9.61 8.52 21.07
C PHE A 159 -9.38 9.91 21.69
N ASN A 160 -9.16 10.93 20.85
CA ASN A 160 -8.96 12.31 21.30
C ASN A 160 -10.18 12.85 22.04
N GLU A 161 -11.39 12.49 21.61
CA GLU A 161 -12.63 12.87 22.27
C GLU A 161 -12.80 12.25 23.66
N VAL A 162 -12.44 10.97 23.82
CA VAL A 162 -12.45 10.29 25.13
C VAL A 162 -11.37 10.89 26.04
N LYS A 163 -10.15 11.08 25.52
CA LYS A 163 -9.04 11.68 26.25
C LYS A 163 -9.40 13.07 26.76
N ARG A 164 -9.99 13.93 25.91
CA ARG A 164 -10.43 15.28 26.29
C ARG A 164 -11.43 15.29 27.44
N ARG A 165 -12.33 14.29 27.51
CA ARG A 165 -13.28 14.17 28.63
C ARG A 165 -12.58 13.75 29.91
N LEU A 166 -11.68 12.76 29.82
CA LEU A 166 -10.93 12.29 30.97
C LEU A 166 -10.03 13.39 31.54
N ASP A 167 -9.28 14.09 30.68
CA ASP A 167 -8.42 15.21 31.06
C ASP A 167 -9.23 16.31 31.74
N TYR A 168 -10.44 16.61 31.25
CA TYR A 168 -11.33 17.57 31.92
C TYR A 168 -11.68 17.16 33.36
N HIS A 169 -12.01 15.89 33.59
CA HIS A 169 -12.30 15.39 34.94
C HIS A 169 -11.08 15.45 35.84
N VAL A 170 -9.91 15.08 35.34
CA VAL A 170 -8.64 15.16 36.08
C VAL A 170 -8.35 16.61 36.50
N GLU A 171 -8.53 17.57 35.60
CA GLU A 171 -8.31 18.99 35.92
C GLU A 171 -9.34 19.54 36.91
N LEU A 172 -10.61 19.12 36.82
CA LEU A 172 -11.61 19.47 37.84
C LEU A 172 -11.23 18.94 39.23
N GLU A 173 -10.75 17.71 39.33
CA GLU A 173 -10.30 17.15 40.61
C GLU A 173 -9.09 17.87 41.17
N LYS A 174 -8.10 18.20 40.33
CA LYS A 174 -6.94 18.99 40.74
C LYS A 174 -7.37 20.36 41.26
N LEU A 175 -8.27 21.03 40.55
CA LEU A 175 -8.79 22.34 40.95
C LEU A 175 -9.55 22.28 42.28
N LYS A 176 -10.37 21.23 42.48
CA LYS A 176 -11.07 21.00 43.75
C LYS A 176 -10.08 20.84 44.91
N ARG A 177 -9.07 19.98 44.74
CA ARG A 177 -8.01 19.78 45.73
C ARG A 177 -7.26 21.08 46.03
N HIS A 178 -6.97 21.89 45.01
CA HIS A 178 -6.31 23.18 45.18
C HIS A 178 -7.17 24.19 45.95
N LEU A 179 -8.47 24.28 45.64
CA LEU A 179 -9.40 25.15 46.38
C LEU A 179 -9.56 24.71 47.83
N GLU A 180 -9.62 23.41 48.10
CA GLU A 180 -9.67 22.86 49.46
C GLU A 180 -8.41 23.24 50.25
N GLN A 181 -7.23 23.14 49.62
CA GLN A 181 -5.95 23.56 50.22
C GLN A 181 -5.93 25.07 50.50
N GLU A 182 -6.29 25.91 49.53
CA GLU A 182 -6.35 27.37 49.69
C GLU A 182 -7.34 27.81 50.78
N HIS A 183 -8.51 27.17 50.83
CA HIS A 183 -9.50 27.44 51.85
C HIS A 183 -8.99 27.05 53.24
N LEU A 184 -8.35 25.88 53.36
CA LEU A 184 -7.76 25.42 54.61
C LEU A 184 -6.68 26.39 55.11
N ILE A 185 -5.77 26.82 54.24
CA ILE A 185 -4.71 27.79 54.58
C ILE A 185 -5.32 29.08 55.11
N LYS A 186 -6.25 29.70 54.37
CA LYS A 186 -6.92 30.94 54.79
C LYS A 186 -7.70 30.78 56.09
N TRP A 187 -8.36 29.63 56.28
CA TRP A 187 -9.08 29.34 57.51
C TRP A 187 -8.12 29.20 58.70
N VAL A 188 -7.02 28.46 58.54
CA VAL A 188 -5.99 28.30 59.59
C VAL A 188 -5.36 29.65 59.92
N GLU A 189 -4.94 30.42 58.92
CA GLU A 189 -4.40 31.78 59.10
C GLU A 189 -5.37 32.67 59.90
N SER A 190 -6.65 32.70 59.50
CA SER A 190 -7.67 33.50 60.19
C SER A 190 -7.90 33.06 61.63
N ASN A 191 -7.93 31.75 61.90
CA ASN A 191 -8.11 31.24 63.25
C ASN A 191 -6.88 31.47 64.12
N VAL A 192 -5.67 31.30 63.58
CA VAL A 192 -4.41 31.59 64.28
C VAL A 192 -4.36 33.07 64.65
N ILE A 193 -4.59 33.99 63.71
CA ILE A 193 -4.61 35.44 63.98
C ILE A 193 -5.64 35.80 65.05
N LYS A 194 -6.84 35.20 65.02
CA LYS A 194 -7.88 35.44 66.03
C LYS A 194 -7.53 34.86 67.40
N SER A 195 -6.83 33.72 67.45
CA SER A 195 -6.44 33.07 68.71
C SER A 195 -5.29 33.79 69.42
N ILE A 196 -4.50 34.57 68.68
CA ILE A 196 -3.44 35.40 69.23
C ILE A 196 -4.07 36.62 69.89
N THR A 197 -4.12 36.64 71.22
CA THR A 197 -4.54 37.85 71.96
C THR A 197 -3.38 38.84 72.06
N PRO A 198 -3.63 40.17 72.03
CA PRO A 198 -2.56 41.17 72.20
C PRO A 198 -1.84 41.06 73.56
N GLN A 199 -2.47 40.39 74.53
CA GLN A 199 -1.88 40.06 75.82
C GLN A 199 -0.88 38.89 75.70
N GLN A 200 -1.24 37.84 74.97
CA GLN A 200 -0.38 36.69 74.71
C GLN A 200 0.81 37.02 73.80
N GLU A 201 0.68 37.99 72.89
CA GLU A 201 1.83 38.53 72.15
C GLU A 201 2.85 39.18 73.09
N LYS A 202 2.39 40.01 74.03
CA LYS A 202 3.26 40.66 75.02
C LYS A 202 3.94 39.66 75.95
N GLU A 203 3.23 38.61 76.37
CA GLU A 203 3.77 37.52 77.19
C GLU A 203 4.75 36.63 76.41
N SER A 204 4.50 36.39 75.13
CA SER A 204 5.43 35.66 74.27
C SER A 204 6.72 36.46 74.02
N ILE A 205 6.60 37.77 73.83
CA ILE A 205 7.75 38.69 73.71
C ILE A 205 8.54 38.75 75.03
N SER A 206 7.87 38.82 76.19
CA SER A 206 8.56 38.83 77.48
C SER A 206 9.28 37.52 77.76
N SER A 207 8.66 36.39 77.42
CA SER A 207 9.28 35.06 77.47
C SER A 207 10.51 34.97 76.56
N CYS A 208 10.43 35.48 75.33
CA CYS A 208 11.58 35.54 74.41
C CYS A 208 12.72 36.42 74.97
N ILE A 209 12.41 37.58 75.54
CA ILE A 209 13.40 38.44 76.22
C ILE A 209 14.03 37.70 77.41
N MET A 210 13.26 36.94 78.19
CA MET A 210 13.81 36.11 79.27
C MET A 210 14.71 35.00 78.75
N GLN A 211 14.32 34.30 77.68
CA GLN A 211 15.16 33.26 77.06
C GLN A 211 16.46 33.86 76.51
N LEU A 212 16.39 34.99 75.79
CA LEU A 212 17.56 35.70 75.29
C LEU A 212 18.46 36.20 76.42
N LYS A 213 17.90 36.74 77.50
CA LYS A 213 18.68 37.11 78.71
C LYS A 213 19.34 35.90 79.33
N SER A 214 18.64 34.77 79.45
CA SER A 214 19.20 33.54 80.01
C SER A 214 20.33 32.98 79.14
N LEU A 215 20.20 33.03 77.81
CA LEU A 215 21.24 32.65 76.85
C LEU A 215 22.44 33.60 76.93
N ALA A 216 22.21 34.90 77.04
CA ALA A 216 23.26 35.91 77.20
C ALA A 216 23.99 35.81 78.54
N GLN A 217 23.31 35.37 79.60
CA GLN A 217 23.89 35.16 80.91
C GLN A 217 24.67 33.85 80.97
N ARG A 218 24.19 32.80 80.28
CA ARG A 218 24.95 31.58 80.03
C ARG A 218 26.21 31.85 79.20
N SER A 219 26.12 32.68 78.16
CA SER A 219 27.30 33.03 77.35
C SER A 219 28.29 33.93 78.09
N ARG A 220 27.82 34.86 78.94
CA ARG A 220 28.69 35.66 79.82
C ARG A 220 29.37 34.84 80.94
N ALA A 221 28.74 33.79 81.43
CA ALA A 221 29.31 32.91 82.45
C ALA A 221 30.30 31.86 81.86
N ALA A 222 30.33 31.72 80.54
CA ALA A 222 31.23 30.84 79.81
C ALA A 222 32.52 31.55 79.31
N VAL A 223 32.67 32.84 79.61
CA VAL A 223 33.90 33.65 79.45
C VAL A 223 34.49 33.87 80.83
#